data_AF-A0A1H7YIT7-F1
#
_entry.id   AF-A0A1H7YIT7-F1
#
_cell.length_a   1.000
_cell.length_b   1.000
_cell.length_c   1.000
_cell.angle_alpha   90.00
_cell.angle_beta   90.00
_cell.angle_gamma   90.00
#
_symmetry.space_group_name_H-M   'P 1'
#
loop_
_entity.id
_entity.type
_entity.pdbx_description
1 polymer ?
#
loop_
_entity_poly.entity_id
_entity_poly.type
_entity_poly.pdbx_seq_one_letter_code
_entity_poly.pdbx_strand_id
1 'polypeptide(L)'
;MSATPAQWAARLILVAALGAGLAFAVSRLDMTSPASDPQPEPAAPAKGPAPASAPKPDGRYGASFPIPGEEGPEPPAAPAPTVAPQTAASAPAASPPAADDQYRIKRVLDTGGPIKYGAWFWDDKDVPAGQTIITVDTRANVLSIFRNGYEIGTAAIIYGADEMPTPLGVYPIIGKDAHHVSNLYNAPMPYMLRLTNDGISIHGSKVAFDAATHGCIGVPTPFARKLFEAVKLGDKVIVTHGETLAKDRPVTAL
;
A
#
# COMPACT_ATOMS: atom_id res chain seq x y z
N MET A 1 -49.45 44.06 8.52
CA MET A 1 -48.11 43.62 8.05
C MET A 1 -47.56 42.64 9.07
N SER A 2 -46.87 41.63 8.56
CA SER A 2 -46.03 40.66 9.28
C SER A 2 -46.71 39.41 9.84
N ALA A 3 -46.03 38.28 9.64
CA ALA A 3 -46.55 36.96 9.35
C ALA A 3 -46.46 35.94 10.50
N THR A 4 -47.32 34.92 10.49
CA THR A 4 -46.99 33.47 10.48
C THR A 4 -48.27 32.63 10.46
N PRO A 5 -48.30 31.50 9.73
CA PRO A 5 -48.93 30.32 10.31
C PRO A 5 -48.28 29.00 9.86
N ALA A 6 -48.06 28.09 10.81
CA ALA A 6 -48.14 26.64 10.55
C ALA A 6 -48.36 25.91 11.88
N GLN A 7 -49.64 25.79 12.23
CA GLN A 7 -50.16 24.79 13.14
C GLN A 7 -50.83 23.66 12.31
N TRP A 8 -51.03 22.51 12.96
CA TRP A 8 -52.05 21.47 12.72
C TRP A 8 -51.71 20.26 11.82
N ALA A 9 -51.38 19.16 12.51
CA ALA A 9 -52.17 17.92 12.65
C ALA A 9 -52.90 17.27 11.43
N ALA A 10 -52.59 15.97 11.31
CA ALA A 10 -53.45 14.85 10.93
C ALA A 10 -53.90 14.68 9.47
N ARG A 11 -53.63 13.48 8.93
CA ARG A 11 -54.63 12.68 8.19
C ARG A 11 -54.21 11.21 8.07
N LEU A 12 -55.02 10.36 8.68
CA LEU A 12 -55.13 8.92 8.42
C LEU A 12 -56.01 8.74 7.18
N ILE A 13 -55.56 7.96 6.19
CA ILE A 13 -56.45 7.31 5.21
C ILE A 13 -55.95 5.88 5.01
N LEU A 14 -56.80 4.92 5.36
CA LEU A 14 -56.73 3.52 5.01
C LEU A 14 -57.54 3.30 3.72
N VAL A 15 -56.96 2.65 2.72
CA VAL A 15 -57.70 1.96 1.65
C VAL A 15 -57.03 0.62 1.40
N ALA A 16 -57.79 -0.46 1.59
CA ALA A 16 -57.45 -1.80 1.15
C ALA A 16 -58.27 -2.12 -0.12
N ALA A 17 -57.64 -2.72 -1.12
CA ALA A 17 -58.31 -3.61 -2.10
C ALA A 17 -57.26 -4.38 -2.94
N LEU A 18 -57.65 -5.62 -3.28
CA LEU A 18 -56.90 -6.67 -3.94
C LEU A 18 -56.58 -6.41 -5.42
N GLY A 19 -55.54 -7.09 -5.93
CA GLY A 19 -55.31 -7.27 -7.37
C GLY A 19 -54.17 -8.26 -7.66
N ALA A 20 -54.48 -9.33 -8.38
CA ALA A 20 -53.63 -10.49 -8.63
C ALA A 20 -52.56 -10.30 -9.73
N GLY A 21 -51.44 -11.02 -9.58
CA GLY A 21 -50.75 -11.78 -10.63
C GLY A 21 -50.14 -11.05 -11.84
N LEU A 22 -48.80 -10.95 -11.87
CA LEU A 22 -48.02 -11.42 -13.01
C LEU A 22 -46.57 -11.72 -12.56
N ALA A 23 -46.20 -12.99 -12.61
CA ALA A 23 -44.85 -13.45 -12.33
C ALA A 23 -43.94 -13.16 -13.54
N PHE A 24 -42.98 -12.26 -13.39
CA PHE A 24 -41.79 -12.22 -14.24
C PHE A 24 -40.67 -12.95 -13.50
N ALA A 25 -40.33 -14.13 -14.00
CA ALA A 25 -39.14 -14.86 -13.60
C ALA A 25 -37.91 -14.10 -14.12
N VAL A 26 -37.15 -13.48 -13.22
CA VAL A 26 -35.78 -13.07 -13.49
C VAL A 26 -34.90 -14.14 -12.87
N SER A 27 -34.28 -14.96 -13.72
CA SER A 27 -33.27 -15.93 -13.29
C SER A 27 -32.19 -15.18 -12.50
N ARG A 28 -32.12 -15.50 -11.20
CA ARG A 28 -30.95 -15.20 -10.39
C ARG A 28 -29.88 -16.17 -10.83
N LEU A 29 -28.82 -15.66 -11.48
CA LEU A 29 -27.56 -16.36 -11.45
C LEU A 29 -27.06 -16.26 -10.00
N ASP A 30 -27.04 -17.39 -9.31
CA ASP A 30 -26.30 -17.57 -8.06
C ASP A 30 -24.80 -17.39 -8.36
N MET A 31 -24.31 -16.15 -8.27
CA MET A 31 -22.89 -15.87 -8.07
C MET A 31 -22.61 -16.05 -6.57
N THR A 32 -22.29 -17.29 -6.20
CA THR A 32 -21.65 -17.56 -4.92
C THR A 32 -20.25 -16.93 -4.94
N SER A 33 -20.06 -15.84 -4.20
CA SER A 33 -18.71 -15.34 -3.88
C SER A 33 -17.92 -16.45 -3.18
N PRO A 34 -16.68 -16.76 -3.58
CA PRO A 34 -15.85 -17.67 -2.81
C PRO A 34 -15.48 -16.98 -1.49
N ALA A 35 -15.76 -17.68 -0.39
CA ALA A 35 -15.43 -17.23 0.95
C ALA A 35 -13.92 -16.92 1.08
N SER A 36 -13.62 -15.73 1.58
CA SER A 36 -12.31 -15.40 2.15
C SER A 36 -12.01 -16.37 3.30
N ASP A 37 -10.74 -16.77 3.46
CA ASP A 37 -10.34 -17.69 4.53
C ASP A 37 -10.83 -17.19 5.91
N PRO A 38 -11.59 -18.01 6.68
CA PRO A 38 -12.15 -17.57 7.96
C PRO A 38 -11.04 -17.26 8.97
N GLN A 39 -11.07 -16.05 9.52
CA GLN A 39 -10.11 -15.58 10.53
C GLN A 39 -10.54 -16.00 11.94
N PRO A 40 -9.62 -16.47 12.80
CA PRO A 40 -9.87 -16.60 14.23
C PRO A 40 -9.97 -15.23 14.90
N GLU A 41 -10.99 -15.04 15.73
CA GLU A 41 -11.24 -13.82 16.51
C GLU A 41 -10.12 -13.59 17.55
N PRO A 42 -9.53 -12.39 17.65
CA PRO A 42 -8.46 -12.13 18.62
C PRO A 42 -9.00 -12.10 20.05
N ALA A 43 -8.41 -12.92 20.93
CA ALA A 43 -8.70 -12.89 22.36
C ALA A 43 -8.29 -11.54 22.99
N ALA A 44 -9.17 -11.00 23.84
CA ALA A 44 -8.94 -9.76 24.59
C ALA A 44 -7.71 -9.86 25.52
N PRO A 45 -6.81 -8.86 25.58
CA PRO A 45 -5.63 -8.94 26.44
C PRO A 45 -5.93 -8.56 27.90
N ALA A 46 -5.31 -9.30 28.82
CA ALA A 46 -5.11 -8.89 30.20
C ALA A 46 -4.12 -7.70 30.28
N LYS A 47 -4.38 -6.76 31.19
CA LYS A 47 -3.60 -5.53 31.39
C LYS A 47 -2.17 -5.84 31.90
N GLY A 48 -1.16 -5.63 31.05
CA GLY A 48 0.24 -5.53 31.45
C GLY A 48 0.69 -4.08 31.60
N PRO A 49 1.74 -3.78 32.39
CA PRO A 49 2.18 -2.42 32.64
C PRO A 49 2.79 -1.76 31.39
N ALA A 50 2.59 -0.45 31.27
CA ALA A 50 3.08 0.38 30.16
C ALA A 50 4.63 0.42 30.09
N PRO A 51 5.25 0.35 28.90
CA PRO A 51 6.68 0.51 28.76
C PRO A 51 7.12 1.98 28.88
N ALA A 52 8.32 2.17 29.43
CA ALA A 52 8.93 3.46 29.75
C ALA A 52 9.43 4.22 28.51
N SER A 53 9.40 5.55 28.59
CA SER A 53 9.85 6.51 27.58
C SER A 53 11.33 6.32 27.21
N ALA A 54 11.63 6.18 25.92
CA ALA A 54 12.99 6.22 25.38
C ALA A 54 13.48 7.67 25.15
N PRO A 55 14.81 7.93 25.19
CA PRO A 55 15.36 9.27 25.06
C PRO A 55 15.27 9.83 23.62
N LYS A 56 15.20 11.16 23.54
CA LYS A 56 14.96 11.98 22.35
C LYS A 56 16.19 12.01 21.42
N PRO A 57 16.04 11.93 20.08
CA PRO A 57 17.17 12.05 19.17
C PRO A 57 17.61 13.52 18.99
N ASP A 58 18.91 13.72 19.12
CA ASP A 58 19.65 14.96 18.93
C ASP A 58 19.90 15.21 17.42
N GLY A 59 19.25 16.26 16.90
CA GLY A 59 19.12 16.57 15.48
C GLY A 59 20.41 16.85 14.72
N ARG A 60 21.13 15.81 14.33
CA ARG A 60 22.29 15.90 13.43
C ARG A 60 22.28 14.82 12.36
N TYR A 61 21.54 15.03 11.27
CA TYR A 61 21.81 14.29 10.02
C TYR A 61 21.68 15.20 8.81
N GLY A 62 22.74 15.98 8.61
CA GLY A 62 23.11 16.59 7.34
C GLY A 62 24.62 16.46 7.21
N ALA A 63 25.08 15.37 6.59
CA ALA A 63 26.48 15.22 6.19
C ALA A 63 26.60 14.18 5.08
N SER A 64 26.87 14.68 3.88
CA SER A 64 27.44 13.96 2.75
C SER A 64 28.78 13.35 3.18
N PHE A 65 29.00 12.06 2.94
CA PHE A 65 30.31 11.46 3.08
C PHE A 65 31.08 11.50 1.75
N PRO A 66 32.36 11.92 1.75
CA PRO A 66 33.19 12.03 0.55
C PRO A 66 33.70 10.66 0.07
N ILE A 67 33.92 10.57 -1.25
CA ILE A 67 34.61 9.43 -1.90
C ILE A 67 36.13 9.66 -1.79
N PRO A 68 36.94 8.67 -1.35
CA PRO A 68 38.40 8.78 -1.38
C PRO A 68 38.94 8.46 -2.78
N GLY A 69 39.93 9.25 -3.21
CA GLY A 69 40.35 9.39 -4.60
C GLY A 69 41.36 8.39 -5.16
N GLU A 70 41.60 8.56 -6.45
CA GLU A 70 42.80 8.15 -7.16
C GLU A 70 43.29 9.35 -8.01
N GLU A 71 44.44 9.90 -7.64
CA GLU A 71 45.25 10.79 -8.49
C GLU A 71 46.31 9.94 -9.19
N GLY A 72 46.42 10.08 -10.50
CA GLY A 72 47.51 9.60 -11.34
C GLY A 72 47.66 10.53 -12.56
N PRO A 73 48.89 10.79 -13.04
CA PRO A 73 49.33 12.12 -13.48
C PRO A 73 48.97 12.47 -14.92
N GLU A 74 48.76 13.77 -15.16
CA GLU A 74 48.56 14.39 -16.47
C GLU A 74 49.88 14.48 -17.27
N PRO A 75 49.92 14.05 -18.55
CA PRO A 75 50.93 14.47 -19.51
C PRO A 75 50.38 15.51 -20.52
N PRO A 76 51.26 16.29 -21.17
CA PRO A 76 50.96 17.63 -21.69
C PRO A 76 50.29 17.65 -23.08
N ALA A 77 49.66 18.79 -23.36
CA ALA A 77 48.94 19.14 -24.58
C ALA A 77 49.76 19.05 -25.88
N ALA A 78 49.10 18.57 -26.94
CA ALA A 78 49.45 18.80 -28.35
C ALA A 78 48.15 18.83 -29.21
N PRO A 79 48.11 19.57 -30.34
CA PRO A 79 46.88 20.08 -30.95
C PRO A 79 46.13 19.06 -31.84
N ALA A 80 44.84 19.32 -32.01
CA ALA A 80 43.84 18.52 -32.72
C ALA A 80 44.16 18.23 -34.20
N PRO A 81 43.73 17.07 -34.74
CA PRO A 81 43.37 16.94 -36.13
C PRO A 81 41.86 17.15 -36.32
N THR A 82 41.51 18.09 -37.19
CA THR A 82 40.18 18.22 -37.80
C THR A 82 39.76 16.89 -38.43
N VAL A 83 38.61 16.36 -38.01
CA VAL A 83 37.87 15.35 -38.78
C VAL A 83 36.52 15.97 -39.17
N ALA A 84 36.30 16.03 -40.48
CA ALA A 84 35.13 16.58 -41.14
C ALA A 84 33.81 15.95 -40.63
N PRO A 85 32.66 16.66 -40.74
CA PRO A 85 31.37 16.14 -40.32
C PRO A 85 30.93 14.99 -41.23
N GLN A 86 31.01 13.76 -40.74
CA GLN A 86 30.42 12.61 -41.39
C GLN A 86 28.94 12.56 -41.04
N THR A 87 28.13 12.80 -42.08
CA THR A 87 26.68 12.58 -42.12
C THR A 87 26.39 11.11 -41.80
N ALA A 88 26.10 10.79 -40.55
CA ALA A 88 25.53 9.50 -40.18
C ALA A 88 24.04 9.52 -40.53
N ALA A 89 23.71 8.72 -41.55
CA ALA A 89 22.38 8.52 -42.08
C ALA A 89 21.36 8.18 -40.98
N SER A 90 20.20 8.85 -41.05
CA SER A 90 19.01 8.53 -40.26
C SER A 90 18.55 7.10 -40.56
N ALA A 91 18.79 6.17 -39.64
CA ALA A 91 18.10 4.89 -39.62
C ALA A 91 16.66 5.10 -39.13
N PRO A 92 15.63 4.53 -39.79
CA PRO A 92 14.25 4.65 -39.34
C PRO A 92 13.98 3.77 -38.11
N ALA A 93 13.43 4.42 -37.08
CA ALA A 93 12.54 3.94 -36.02
C ALA A 93 12.71 2.50 -35.48
N ALA A 94 13.18 2.39 -34.23
CA ALA A 94 12.45 1.60 -33.26
C ALA A 94 11.58 2.58 -32.45
N SER A 95 10.28 2.62 -32.75
CA SER A 95 9.32 3.24 -31.83
C SER A 95 9.49 2.58 -30.46
N PRO A 96 9.58 3.34 -29.35
CA PRO A 96 9.39 2.75 -28.04
C PRO A 96 8.07 1.96 -28.06
N PRO A 97 7.97 0.78 -27.41
CA PRO A 97 6.65 0.19 -27.20
C PRO A 97 5.77 1.27 -26.58
N ALA A 98 4.63 1.51 -27.22
CA ALA A 98 3.68 2.52 -26.78
C ALA A 98 3.33 2.23 -25.32
N ALA A 99 3.83 3.08 -24.43
CA ALA A 99 3.49 3.08 -23.03
C ALA A 99 2.01 3.49 -22.90
N ASP A 100 1.12 2.50 -22.95
CA ASP A 100 -0.18 2.57 -22.28
C ASP A 100 0.00 2.22 -20.78
N ASP A 101 1.09 2.72 -20.17
CA ASP A 101 1.70 2.20 -18.93
C ASP A 101 1.02 2.68 -17.63
N GLN A 102 -0.24 3.11 -17.70
CA GLN A 102 -0.99 3.36 -16.47
C GLN A 102 -1.41 2.02 -15.87
N TYR A 103 -0.77 1.62 -14.76
CA TYR A 103 -1.26 0.51 -13.95
C TYR A 103 -2.73 0.78 -13.58
N ARG A 104 -3.63 -0.11 -13.98
CA ARG A 104 -5.08 0.01 -13.73
C ARG A 104 -5.55 -1.06 -12.76
N ILE A 105 -6.35 -0.64 -11.80
CA ILE A 105 -7.00 -1.53 -10.85
C ILE A 105 -8.25 -2.12 -11.50
N LYS A 106 -8.24 -3.44 -11.67
CA LYS A 106 -9.30 -4.26 -12.27
C LYS A 106 -10.25 -4.84 -11.21
N ARG A 107 -9.71 -5.21 -10.04
CA ARG A 107 -10.47 -5.81 -8.93
C ARG A 107 -9.94 -5.31 -7.60
N VAL A 108 -10.87 -5.01 -6.69
CA VAL A 108 -10.64 -4.74 -5.26
C VAL A 108 -11.37 -5.85 -4.50
N LEU A 109 -10.78 -6.37 -3.42
CA LEU A 109 -11.37 -7.40 -2.59
C LEU A 109 -12.59 -6.85 -1.85
N ASP A 110 -13.65 -7.65 -1.76
CA ASP A 110 -14.78 -7.35 -0.90
C ASP A 110 -14.44 -7.75 0.54
N THR A 111 -14.27 -6.75 1.40
CA THR A 111 -13.97 -6.92 2.83
C THR A 111 -15.22 -6.90 3.70
N GLY A 112 -16.41 -6.74 3.11
CA GLY A 112 -17.68 -6.62 3.85
C GLY A 112 -17.81 -5.33 4.67
N GLY A 113 -16.97 -4.32 4.39
CA GLY A 113 -16.94 -3.03 5.09
C GLY A 113 -15.53 -2.56 5.47
N PRO A 114 -15.40 -1.50 6.28
CA PRO A 114 -14.11 -1.00 6.74
C PRO A 114 -13.31 -2.07 7.49
N ILE A 115 -12.02 -2.19 7.14
CA ILE A 115 -11.12 -3.16 7.76
C ILE A 115 -10.87 -2.76 9.22
N LYS A 116 -11.08 -3.69 10.14
CA LYS A 116 -10.81 -3.50 11.58
C LYS A 116 -9.34 -3.78 11.89
N TYR A 117 -8.81 -3.20 12.96
CA TYR A 117 -7.46 -3.51 13.45
C TYR A 117 -7.24 -5.02 13.59
N GLY A 118 -6.12 -5.49 13.06
CA GLY A 118 -5.75 -6.91 13.04
C GLY A 118 -6.43 -7.74 11.95
N ALA A 119 -7.48 -7.23 11.28
CA ALA A 119 -8.11 -7.93 10.18
C ALA A 119 -7.26 -7.85 8.91
N TRP A 120 -7.31 -8.92 8.13
CA TRP A 120 -6.67 -9.03 6.83
C TRP A 120 -7.43 -10.03 5.96
N PHE A 121 -7.29 -9.88 4.65
CA PHE A 121 -7.94 -10.70 3.63
C PHE A 121 -6.91 -11.06 2.56
N TRP A 122 -7.08 -12.23 1.95
CA TRP A 122 -6.23 -12.71 0.87
C TRP A 122 -7.05 -13.54 -0.11
N ASP A 123 -6.91 -13.26 -1.39
CA ASP A 123 -7.48 -14.06 -2.48
C ASP A 123 -6.71 -13.80 -3.78
N ASP A 124 -5.80 -14.72 -4.11
CA ASP A 124 -5.01 -14.72 -5.34
C ASP A 124 -5.52 -15.76 -6.37
N LYS A 125 -6.70 -16.34 -6.15
CA LYS A 125 -7.30 -17.32 -7.06
C LYS A 125 -7.62 -16.65 -8.39
N ASP A 126 -7.27 -17.34 -9.48
CA ASP A 126 -7.50 -16.90 -10.86
C ASP A 126 -6.90 -15.53 -11.21
N VAL A 127 -5.89 -15.08 -10.46
CA VAL A 127 -5.21 -13.81 -10.71
C VAL A 127 -4.03 -14.03 -11.66
N PRO A 128 -4.02 -13.42 -12.86
CA PRO A 128 -2.93 -13.59 -13.80
C PRO A 128 -1.61 -13.01 -13.25
N ALA A 129 -0.49 -13.60 -13.65
CA ALA A 129 0.82 -13.03 -13.37
C ALA A 129 0.97 -11.63 -14.00
N GLY A 130 1.82 -10.81 -13.41
CA GLY A 130 2.12 -9.47 -13.91
C GLY A 130 2.78 -8.59 -12.85
N GLN A 131 2.81 -7.29 -13.11
CA GLN A 131 3.37 -6.31 -12.19
C GLN A 131 2.68 -6.36 -10.83
N THR A 132 3.48 -6.41 -9.77
CA THR A 132 3.02 -6.40 -8.38
C THR A 132 3.30 -5.02 -7.78
N ILE A 133 2.29 -4.43 -7.15
CA ILE A 133 2.37 -3.13 -6.49
C ILE A 133 1.72 -3.25 -5.13
N ILE A 134 2.36 -2.67 -4.12
CA ILE A 134 1.79 -2.51 -2.79
C ILE A 134 1.41 -1.05 -2.61
N THR A 135 0.28 -0.79 -1.98
CA THR A 135 -0.11 0.55 -1.54
C THR A 135 -0.39 0.57 -0.06
N VAL A 136 -0.01 1.66 0.59
CA VAL A 136 -0.16 1.88 2.02
C VAL A 136 -0.80 3.25 2.20
N ASP A 137 -2.01 3.29 2.73
CA ASP A 137 -2.68 4.54 3.08
C ASP A 137 -2.70 4.68 4.61
N THR A 138 -1.89 5.62 5.10
CA THR A 138 -1.75 5.90 6.53
C THR A 138 -2.99 6.57 7.12
N ARG A 139 -3.80 7.28 6.33
CA ARG A 139 -5.07 7.84 6.82
C ARG A 139 -6.14 6.76 6.97
N ALA A 140 -6.18 5.83 6.02
CA ALA A 140 -7.14 4.72 6.06
C ALA A 140 -6.71 3.58 6.99
N ASN A 141 -5.44 3.55 7.45
CA ASN A 141 -4.83 2.43 8.16
C ASN A 141 -4.86 1.11 7.35
N VAL A 142 -4.64 1.17 6.04
CA VAL A 142 -4.75 0.00 5.15
C VAL A 142 -3.51 -0.17 4.28
N LEU A 143 -3.08 -1.42 4.13
CA LEU A 143 -2.16 -1.85 3.09
C LEU A 143 -2.87 -2.82 2.15
N SER A 144 -2.71 -2.59 0.85
CA SER A 144 -3.25 -3.43 -0.22
C SER A 144 -2.12 -3.89 -1.15
N ILE A 145 -2.16 -5.15 -1.57
CA ILE A 145 -1.26 -5.70 -2.59
C ILE A 145 -2.06 -6.04 -3.85
N PHE A 146 -1.58 -5.56 -4.99
CA PHE A 146 -2.17 -5.78 -6.30
C PHE A 146 -1.21 -6.56 -7.18
N ARG A 147 -1.74 -7.51 -7.95
CA ARG A 147 -1.03 -8.24 -9.01
C ARG A 147 -1.80 -8.08 -10.32
N ASN A 148 -1.14 -7.53 -11.33
CA ASN A 148 -1.75 -7.24 -12.65
C ASN A 148 -3.09 -6.49 -12.56
N GLY A 149 -3.22 -5.57 -11.59
CA GLY A 149 -4.43 -4.79 -11.34
C GLY A 149 -5.48 -5.47 -10.45
N TYR A 150 -5.28 -6.71 -10.03
CA TYR A 150 -6.19 -7.40 -9.10
C TYR A 150 -5.64 -7.30 -7.69
N GLU A 151 -6.41 -6.77 -6.75
CA GLU A 151 -6.08 -6.87 -5.35
C GLU A 151 -6.11 -8.35 -4.93
N ILE A 152 -4.98 -8.81 -4.39
CA ILE A 152 -4.80 -10.19 -3.93
C ILE A 152 -4.73 -10.28 -2.41
N GLY A 153 -4.59 -9.16 -1.73
CA GLY A 153 -4.61 -9.10 -0.29
C GLY A 153 -4.70 -7.68 0.23
N THR A 154 -5.32 -7.55 1.41
CA THR A 154 -5.43 -6.28 2.12
C THR A 154 -5.39 -6.51 3.63
N ALA A 155 -4.85 -5.56 4.38
CA ALA A 155 -4.72 -5.67 5.83
C ALA A 155 -4.82 -4.30 6.52
N ALA A 156 -5.34 -4.31 7.75
CA ALA A 156 -5.15 -3.19 8.66
C ALA A 156 -3.67 -3.08 9.06
N ILE A 157 -3.18 -1.86 9.19
CA ILE A 157 -1.79 -1.59 9.54
C ILE A 157 -1.67 -0.80 10.84
N ILE A 158 -0.46 -0.83 11.39
CA ILE A 158 0.07 0.26 12.24
C ILE A 158 1.23 0.92 11.50
N TYR A 159 1.47 2.19 11.77
CA TYR A 159 2.53 2.97 11.12
C TYR A 159 3.23 3.87 12.14
N GLY A 160 4.16 4.70 11.66
CA GLY A 160 4.97 5.58 12.50
C GLY A 160 4.15 6.54 13.36
N ALA A 161 4.52 6.70 14.62
CA ALA A 161 3.94 7.71 15.51
C ALA A 161 4.14 9.14 14.97
N ASP A 162 3.38 10.12 15.47
CA ASP A 162 3.45 11.50 14.99
C ASP A 162 4.85 12.12 15.08
N GLU A 163 5.65 11.72 16.08
CA GLU A 163 7.03 12.16 16.25
C GLU A 163 8.04 11.42 15.37
N MET A 164 7.67 10.26 14.80
CA MET A 164 8.44 9.48 13.82
C MET A 164 7.53 8.91 12.74
N PRO A 165 6.98 9.78 11.86
CA PRO A 165 5.97 9.38 10.89
C PRO A 165 6.55 8.46 9.84
N THR A 166 5.72 7.57 9.30
CA THR A 166 6.08 6.81 8.11
C THR A 166 6.21 7.76 6.92
N PRO A 167 7.37 7.79 6.23
CA PRO A 167 7.57 8.72 5.12
C PRO A 167 6.69 8.33 3.92
N LEU A 168 6.10 9.34 3.30
CA LEU A 168 5.28 9.18 2.10
C LEU A 168 6.16 9.12 0.85
N GLY A 169 5.71 8.40 -0.18
CA GLY A 169 6.42 8.31 -1.44
C GLY A 169 6.32 6.94 -2.10
N VAL A 170 7.20 6.70 -3.07
CA VAL A 170 7.27 5.46 -3.84
C VAL A 170 8.62 4.82 -3.58
N TYR A 171 8.60 3.59 -3.08
CA TYR A 171 9.78 2.86 -2.66
C TYR A 171 9.88 1.53 -3.40
N PRO A 172 11.05 1.14 -3.92
CA PRO A 172 11.28 -0.25 -4.30
C PRO A 172 11.49 -1.11 -3.04
N ILE A 173 11.12 -2.38 -3.11
CA ILE A 173 11.60 -3.35 -2.12
C ILE A 173 13.07 -3.64 -2.41
N ILE A 174 13.96 -3.22 -1.52
CA ILE A 174 15.42 -3.36 -1.67
C ILE A 174 16.01 -4.53 -0.87
N GLY A 175 15.24 -5.12 0.04
CA GLY A 175 15.70 -6.23 0.85
C GLY A 175 14.55 -7.06 1.42
N LYS A 176 14.84 -8.34 1.68
CA LYS A 176 13.90 -9.31 2.24
C LYS A 176 14.61 -10.17 3.27
N ASP A 177 14.06 -10.26 4.47
CA ASP A 177 14.58 -11.11 5.54
C ASP A 177 13.43 -11.66 6.39
N ALA A 178 13.26 -12.98 6.39
CA ALA A 178 12.15 -13.64 7.08
C ALA A 178 12.30 -13.60 8.62
N HIS A 179 13.53 -13.50 9.13
CA HIS A 179 13.86 -13.63 10.56
C HIS A 179 14.58 -12.40 11.09
N HIS A 180 14.33 -11.24 10.48
CA HIS A 180 15.02 -10.01 10.80
C HIS A 180 14.84 -9.58 12.26
N VAL A 181 15.91 -9.08 12.86
CA VAL A 181 15.90 -8.40 14.15
C VAL A 181 16.44 -7.00 13.94
N SER A 182 15.70 -5.98 14.37
CA SER A 182 16.12 -4.59 14.21
C SER A 182 17.41 -4.32 14.99
N ASN A 183 18.43 -3.80 14.31
CA ASN A 183 19.67 -3.37 14.96
C ASN A 183 19.47 -2.14 15.87
N LEU A 184 18.46 -1.30 15.58
CA LEU A 184 18.19 -0.08 16.35
C LEU A 184 17.34 -0.36 17.59
N TYR A 185 16.41 -1.31 17.50
CA TYR A 185 15.41 -1.55 18.55
C TYR A 185 15.54 -2.92 19.24
N ASN A 186 16.45 -3.78 18.76
CA ASN A 186 16.61 -5.16 19.21
C ASN A 186 15.28 -5.93 19.29
N ALA A 187 14.41 -5.70 18.29
CA ALA A 187 13.05 -6.21 18.24
C ALA A 187 12.85 -7.10 16.99
N PRO A 188 12.14 -8.23 17.11
CA PRO A 188 11.88 -9.11 15.97
C PRO A 188 10.94 -8.44 14.97
N MET A 189 11.33 -8.47 13.69
CA MET A 189 10.57 -7.96 12.56
C MET A 189 10.36 -9.10 11.54
N PRO A 190 9.49 -10.07 11.84
CA PRO A 190 9.32 -11.25 11.00
C PRO A 190 8.80 -10.86 9.60
N TYR A 191 9.31 -11.54 8.57
CA TYR A 191 8.94 -11.30 7.17
C TYR A 191 9.18 -9.84 6.73
N MET A 192 10.33 -9.28 7.11
CA MET A 192 10.70 -7.91 6.79
C MET A 192 10.92 -7.71 5.29
N LEU A 193 10.30 -6.65 4.76
CA LEU A 193 10.55 -6.06 3.45
C LEU A 193 11.15 -4.66 3.64
N ARG A 194 12.42 -4.47 3.25
CA ARG A 194 13.12 -3.18 3.39
C ARG A 194 12.75 -2.26 2.23
N LEU A 195 12.39 -1.02 2.54
CA LEU A 195 12.01 0.02 1.56
C LEU A 195 13.13 1.05 1.35
N THR A 196 13.90 1.34 2.39
CA THR A 196 14.94 2.38 2.37
C THR A 196 16.22 1.90 3.08
N ASN A 197 17.37 2.48 2.75
CA ASN A 197 18.65 2.10 3.38
C ASN A 197 18.72 2.49 4.86
N ASP A 198 17.98 3.52 5.27
CA ASP A 198 17.93 4.03 6.65
C ASP A 198 16.98 3.25 7.57
N GLY A 199 16.21 2.27 7.05
CA GLY A 199 15.53 1.28 7.90
C GLY A 199 14.03 1.17 7.76
N ILE A 200 13.37 2.01 6.97
CA ILE A 200 11.93 1.94 6.76
C ILE A 200 11.57 0.62 6.09
N SER A 201 10.65 -0.13 6.69
CA SER A 201 10.33 -1.50 6.30
C SER A 201 8.86 -1.81 6.52
N ILE A 202 8.34 -2.80 5.79
CA ILE A 202 7.09 -3.50 6.12
C ILE A 202 7.46 -4.78 6.88
N HIS A 203 6.79 -5.10 7.98
CA HIS A 203 7.03 -6.36 8.69
C HIS A 203 5.82 -6.83 9.52
N GLY A 204 5.85 -8.10 9.93
CA GLY A 204 4.87 -8.66 10.84
C GLY A 204 4.91 -7.97 12.20
N SER A 205 3.73 -7.61 12.71
CA SER A 205 3.50 -6.89 13.96
C SER A 205 2.18 -7.30 14.60
N LYS A 206 2.03 -7.02 15.89
CA LYS A 206 0.73 -7.02 16.55
C LYS A 206 0.00 -5.71 16.21
N VAL A 207 -1.00 -5.78 15.34
CA VAL A 207 -1.80 -4.63 14.92
C VAL A 207 -2.92 -4.41 15.92
N ALA A 208 -2.84 -3.32 16.70
CA ALA A 208 -3.82 -2.93 17.71
C ALA A 208 -4.01 -1.41 17.68
N PHE A 209 -5.12 -0.92 18.22
CA PHE A 209 -5.51 0.49 18.18
C PHE A 209 -4.49 1.44 18.86
N ASP A 210 -3.84 0.98 19.92
CA ASP A 210 -2.86 1.74 20.72
C ASP A 210 -1.41 1.48 20.31
N ALA A 211 -1.19 0.78 19.19
CA ALA A 211 0.14 0.44 18.70
C ALA A 211 0.58 1.37 17.56
N ALA A 212 1.83 1.83 17.64
CA ALA A 212 2.51 2.59 16.61
C ALA A 212 3.93 2.05 16.44
N THR A 213 4.58 2.42 15.34
CA THR A 213 5.98 2.07 15.07
C THR A 213 6.87 3.32 15.12
N HIS A 214 8.17 3.13 14.88
CA HIS A 214 9.12 4.22 14.65
C HIS A 214 9.38 4.44 13.14
N GLY A 215 8.30 4.52 12.35
CA GLY A 215 8.33 4.78 10.91
C GLY A 215 8.05 3.55 10.03
N CYS A 216 8.29 2.33 10.52
CA CYS A 216 7.96 1.10 9.80
C CYS A 216 6.44 0.90 9.62
N ILE A 217 6.05 0.04 8.69
CA ILE A 217 4.66 -0.35 8.47
C ILE A 217 4.45 -1.75 9.04
N GLY A 218 3.71 -1.83 10.14
CA GLY A 218 3.38 -3.09 10.80
C GLY A 218 2.09 -3.69 10.24
N VAL A 219 2.13 -4.96 9.83
CA VAL A 219 0.96 -5.73 9.37
C VAL A 219 0.78 -7.00 10.19
N PRO A 220 -0.40 -7.65 10.22
CA PRO A 220 -0.57 -8.91 10.93
C PRO A 220 0.43 -9.96 10.44
N THR A 221 1.12 -10.65 11.34
CA THR A 221 2.19 -11.61 10.97
C THR A 221 1.76 -12.68 9.94
N PRO A 222 0.54 -13.26 10.01
CA PRO A 222 0.07 -14.19 8.97
C PRO A 222 -0.01 -13.56 7.58
N PHE A 223 -0.43 -12.29 7.51
CA PHE A 223 -0.45 -11.51 6.28
C PHE A 223 0.97 -11.17 5.82
N ALA A 224 1.88 -10.80 6.73
CA ALA A 224 3.28 -10.52 6.41
C ALA A 224 3.96 -11.70 5.71
N ARG A 225 3.69 -12.93 6.16
CA ARG A 225 4.18 -14.15 5.49
C ARG A 225 3.70 -14.26 4.04
N LYS A 226 2.40 -14.12 3.81
CA LYS A 226 1.81 -14.18 2.45
C LYS A 226 2.35 -13.07 1.56
N LEU A 227 2.45 -11.85 2.10
CA LEU A 227 3.02 -10.70 1.42
C LEU A 227 4.48 -10.97 1.00
N PHE A 228 5.28 -11.49 1.94
CA PHE A 228 6.67 -11.83 1.71
C PHE A 228 6.84 -12.89 0.60
N GLU A 229 5.97 -13.89 0.54
CA GLU A 229 5.99 -14.89 -0.53
C GLU A 229 5.56 -14.31 -1.89
N ALA A 230 4.62 -13.36 -1.89
CA ALA A 230 4.03 -12.82 -3.10
C ALA A 230 4.86 -11.77 -3.85
N VAL A 231 5.82 -11.13 -3.18
CA VAL A 231 6.61 -10.01 -3.73
C VAL A 231 8.06 -10.38 -4.01
N LYS A 232 8.71 -9.60 -4.87
CA LYS A 232 10.14 -9.68 -5.17
C LYS A 232 10.85 -8.35 -4.97
N LEU A 233 12.18 -8.40 -4.96
CA LEU A 233 13.00 -7.18 -4.98
C LEU A 233 12.64 -6.33 -6.20
N GLY A 234 12.56 -5.02 -6.00
CA GLY A 234 12.17 -4.04 -7.02
C GLY A 234 10.68 -3.84 -7.21
N ASP A 235 9.80 -4.68 -6.64
CA ASP A 235 8.36 -4.39 -6.62
C ASP A 235 8.12 -3.07 -5.87
N LYS A 236 7.16 -2.27 -6.35
CA LYS A 236 6.91 -0.92 -5.86
C LYS A 236 5.96 -0.91 -4.66
N VAL A 237 6.28 -0.08 -3.68
CA VAL A 237 5.46 0.24 -2.51
C VAL A 237 5.14 1.73 -2.56
N ILE A 238 3.86 2.07 -2.63
CA ILE A 238 3.39 3.46 -2.67
C ILE A 238 2.76 3.79 -1.32
N VAL A 239 3.35 4.74 -0.60
CA VAL A 239 2.89 5.18 0.72
C VAL A 239 2.23 6.55 0.58
N THR A 240 0.96 6.63 0.97
CA THR A 240 0.11 7.81 0.84
C THR A 240 -0.56 8.17 2.17
N HIS A 241 -1.23 9.32 2.18
CA HIS A 241 -2.04 9.78 3.30
C HIS A 241 -3.40 10.28 2.81
N GLY A 242 -4.37 9.37 2.71
CA GLY A 242 -5.72 9.65 2.22
C GLY A 242 -5.92 9.55 0.72
N GLU A 243 -4.92 9.05 -0.01
CA GLU A 243 -5.07 8.66 -1.40
C GLU A 243 -5.22 7.14 -1.50
N THR A 244 -6.47 6.68 -1.44
CA THR A 244 -6.79 5.28 -1.72
C THR A 244 -6.81 5.03 -3.22
N LEU A 245 -6.12 3.98 -3.63
CA LEU A 245 -6.24 3.39 -4.96
C LEU A 245 -7.65 2.79 -5.13
N ALA A 246 -8.52 3.51 -5.84
CA ALA A 246 -9.89 3.10 -6.13
C ALA A 246 -9.99 2.46 -7.52
N LYS A 247 -10.92 1.50 -7.66
CA LYS A 247 -11.23 0.83 -8.94
C LYS A 247 -11.35 1.84 -10.09
N ASP A 248 -10.73 1.52 -11.22
CA ASP A 248 -10.73 2.33 -12.45
C ASP A 248 -9.96 3.67 -12.41
N ARG A 249 -9.29 4.04 -11.30
CA ARG A 249 -8.34 5.17 -11.30
C ARG A 249 -6.93 4.74 -11.76
N PRO A 250 -6.25 5.57 -12.58
CA PRO A 250 -4.84 5.35 -12.88
C PRO A 250 -3.99 5.56 -11.63
N VAL A 251 -3.00 4.69 -11.42
CA VAL A 251 -1.97 4.92 -10.41
C VAL A 251 -1.05 6.03 -10.92
N THR A 252 -1.21 7.24 -10.39
CA THR A 252 -0.44 8.44 -10.80
C THR A 252 0.97 8.51 -10.20
N ALA A 253 1.37 7.55 -9.37
CA ALA A 253 2.65 7.53 -8.66
C ALA A 253 3.63 6.45 -9.18
N LEU A 254 3.68 6.23 -10.51
CA LEU A 254 4.59 5.25 -11.12
C LEU A 254 5.91 5.87 -11.57
#